data_AF-A0A3D0HQ90-F1
#
_entry.id   AF-A0A3D0HQ90-F1
#
_cell.length_a   1.000
_cell.length_b   1.000
_cell.length_c   1.000
_cell.angle_alpha   90.00
_cell.angle_beta   90.00
_cell.angle_gamma   90.00
#
_symmetry.space_group_name_H-M   'P 1'
#
loop_
_entity.id
_entity.type
_entity.pdbx_description
1 polymer ?
#
loop_
_entity_poly.entity_id
_entity_poly.type
_entity_poly.pdbx_seq_one_letter_code
_entity_poly.pdbx_strand_id
1 'polypeptide(L)'
;MNQDNLNKIKKYKNSKYLWGTVGVVAGFVIGIYRAALFKFLIFCVVCAGGIVLFAIFSKIVNKIYQKRIEVKNNGYGFDYFSELNIYKKMRKQDAKDDGILYVPEYSDWKARIQKNYDKQKENEDFCHFLIQKKRDIENMKKQVEIISIPLVLLAATLFFELAQWKVEFSREEAGIVILAMVFGIAVVVARDIQRWREQAEFLEDVMQVLEDKEQNEYIASEG
;
A
#
# COMPACT_ATOMS: atom_id res chain seq x y z
N MET A 1 -3.11 -18.78 67.48
CA MET A 1 -2.36 -17.60 66.99
C MET A 1 -2.32 -16.56 68.11
N ASN A 2 -1.14 -16.19 68.60
CA ASN A 2 -0.99 -15.40 69.84
C ASN A 2 -1.55 -13.96 69.68
N GLN A 3 -2.25 -13.44 70.69
CA GLN A 3 -2.97 -12.15 70.65
C GLN A 3 -2.03 -10.97 70.36
N ASP A 4 -0.76 -11.12 70.77
CA ASP A 4 0.31 -10.18 70.56
C ASP A 4 0.77 -10.10 69.08
N ASN A 5 0.74 -11.22 68.36
CA ASN A 5 0.99 -11.26 66.92
C ASN A 5 -0.15 -10.60 66.13
N LEU A 6 -1.39 -10.75 66.59
CA LEU A 6 -2.56 -10.11 65.99
C LEU A 6 -2.51 -8.59 66.11
N ASN A 7 -2.05 -8.07 67.26
CA ASN A 7 -1.88 -6.64 67.48
C ASN A 7 -0.71 -6.05 66.67
N LYS A 8 0.40 -6.77 66.52
CA LYS A 8 1.51 -6.36 65.64
C LYS A 8 1.06 -6.27 64.18
N ILE A 9 0.27 -7.23 63.69
CA ILE A 9 -0.28 -7.22 62.33
C ILE A 9 -1.24 -6.03 62.12
N LYS A 10 -2.13 -5.74 63.09
CA LYS A 10 -3.01 -4.56 63.02
C LYS A 10 -2.22 -3.24 63.00
N LYS A 11 -1.17 -3.13 63.81
CA LYS A 11 -0.30 -1.95 63.85
C LYS A 11 0.49 -1.76 62.55
N TYR A 12 0.93 -2.86 61.93
CA TYR A 12 1.61 -2.84 60.64
C TYR A 12 0.67 -2.43 59.49
N LYS A 13 -0.57 -2.94 59.48
CA LYS A 13 -1.62 -2.59 58.51
C LYS A 13 -2.04 -1.11 58.58
N ASN A 14 -1.96 -0.50 59.77
CA ASN A 14 -2.31 0.90 60.01
C ASN A 14 -1.07 1.83 60.09
N SER A 15 0.10 1.34 59.67
CA SER A 15 1.34 2.11 59.71
C SER A 15 1.32 3.17 58.62
N LYS A 16 1.36 4.44 59.02
CA LYS A 16 1.44 5.62 58.13
C LYS A 16 2.63 5.52 57.17
N TYR A 17 3.71 4.85 57.60
CA TYR A 17 4.89 4.58 56.78
C TYR A 17 4.57 3.62 55.63
N LEU A 18 3.80 2.55 55.86
CA LEU A 18 3.48 1.55 54.84
C LEU A 18 2.63 2.16 53.71
N TRP A 19 1.66 3.00 54.05
CA TRP A 19 0.87 3.75 53.07
C TRP A 19 1.71 4.81 52.32
N GLY A 20 2.69 5.42 53.00
CA GLY A 20 3.67 6.31 52.37
C GLY A 20 4.54 5.59 51.35
N THR A 21 5.10 4.42 51.68
CA THR A 21 5.91 3.63 50.75
C THR A 21 5.11 3.13 49.56
N VAL A 22 3.88 2.67 49.77
CA VAL A 22 2.97 2.26 48.69
C VAL A 22 2.63 3.45 47.78
N GLY A 23 2.37 4.63 48.35
CA GLY A 23 2.11 5.85 47.58
C GLY A 23 3.30 6.30 46.73
N VAL A 24 4.52 6.22 47.24
CA VAL A 24 5.75 6.56 46.50
C VAL A 24 5.99 5.57 45.36
N VAL A 25 5.84 4.26 45.61
CA VAL A 25 5.99 3.23 44.57
C VAL A 25 4.91 3.37 43.49
N ALA A 26 3.65 3.60 43.87
CA ALA A 26 2.57 3.83 42.92
C ALA A 26 2.80 5.10 42.07
N GLY A 27 3.22 6.20 42.69
CA GLY A 27 3.57 7.43 41.99
C GLY A 27 4.73 7.26 41.01
N PHE A 28 5.74 6.49 41.39
CA PHE A 28 6.89 6.18 40.53
C PHE A 28 6.49 5.32 39.32
N VAL A 29 5.66 4.29 39.54
CA VAL A 29 5.11 3.44 38.46
C VAL A 29 4.24 4.27 37.50
N ILE A 30 3.37 5.14 38.03
CA ILE A 30 2.53 6.03 37.19
C ILE A 30 3.39 7.02 36.40
N GLY A 31 4.48 7.54 36.99
CA GLY A 31 5.44 8.41 36.31
C GLY A 31 6.15 7.71 35.14
N ILE A 32 6.61 6.48 35.35
CA ILE A 32 7.22 5.65 34.28
C ILE A 32 6.21 5.37 33.17
N TYR A 33 4.99 4.97 33.52
CA TYR A 33 3.93 4.72 32.54
C TYR A 33 3.59 5.97 31.73
N ARG A 34 3.55 7.15 32.36
CA ARG A 34 3.27 8.41 31.68
C ARG A 34 4.40 8.81 30.71
N ALA A 35 5.67 8.59 31.10
CA ALA A 35 6.81 8.83 30.23
C ALA A 35 6.87 7.85 29.05
N ALA A 36 6.62 6.56 29.30
CA ALA A 36 6.54 5.53 28.26
C ALA A 36 5.38 5.78 27.30
N LEU A 37 4.21 6.17 27.81
CA LEU A 37 3.05 6.54 27.00
C LEU A 37 3.34 7.76 26.11
N PHE A 38 4.04 8.77 26.63
CA PHE A 38 4.41 9.95 25.86
C PHE A 38 5.39 9.61 24.72
N LYS A 39 6.38 8.74 24.99
CA LYS A 39 7.28 8.21 23.95
C LYS A 39 6.51 7.42 22.89
N PHE A 40 5.56 6.58 23.30
CA PHE A 40 4.71 5.81 22.40
C PHE A 40 3.80 6.71 21.54
N LEU A 41 3.27 7.80 22.11
CA LEU A 41 2.48 8.77 21.36
C LEU A 41 3.30 9.50 20.29
N ILE A 42 4.51 9.95 20.64
CA ILE A 42 5.44 10.55 19.65
C ILE A 42 5.76 9.53 18.55
N PHE A 43 6.00 8.28 18.92
CA PHE A 43 6.21 7.18 17.98
C PHE A 43 5.04 7.03 16.99
N CYS A 44 3.79 6.96 17.48
CA CYS A 44 2.62 6.88 16.61
C CYS A 44 2.50 8.09 15.67
N VAL A 45 2.75 9.30 16.16
CA VAL A 45 2.67 10.53 15.35
C VAL A 45 3.71 10.52 14.24
N VAL A 46 4.94 10.09 14.52
CA VAL A 46 6.00 10.07 13.51
C VAL A 46 5.76 8.97 12.46
N CYS A 47 5.38 7.76 12.89
CA CYS A 47 5.02 6.70 11.95
C CYS A 47 3.85 7.10 11.06
N ALA A 48 2.82 7.73 11.64
CA ALA A 48 1.71 8.28 10.86
C ALA A 48 2.19 9.37 9.89
N GLY A 49 3.06 10.28 10.33
CA GLY A 49 3.65 11.32 9.48
C GLY A 49 4.42 10.77 8.28
N GLY A 50 5.27 9.75 8.50
CA GLY A 50 6.03 9.08 7.44
C GLY A 50 5.13 8.38 6.42
N ILE A 51 4.11 7.65 6.89
CA ILE A 51 3.11 6.99 6.04
C ILE A 51 2.32 8.04 5.22
N VAL A 52 1.94 9.16 5.84
CA VAL A 52 1.21 10.24 5.17
C VAL A 52 2.07 10.91 4.10
N LEU A 53 3.33 11.24 4.40
CA LEU A 53 4.27 11.80 3.42
C LEU A 53 4.48 10.86 2.23
N PHE A 54 4.67 9.57 2.50
CA PHE A 54 4.78 8.56 1.44
C PHE A 54 3.50 8.46 0.61
N ALA A 55 2.32 8.45 1.25
CA ALA A 55 1.04 8.41 0.55
C ALA A 55 0.80 9.65 -0.33
N ILE A 56 1.23 10.84 0.11
CA ILE A 56 1.21 12.07 -0.69
C ILE A 56 2.15 11.92 -1.90
N PHE A 57 3.38 11.43 -1.67
CA PHE A 57 4.33 11.17 -2.75
C PHE A 57 3.77 10.17 -3.78
N SER A 58 3.24 9.03 -3.34
CA SER A 58 2.55 8.06 -4.21
C SER A 58 1.41 8.70 -4.99
N LYS A 59 0.60 9.57 -4.37
CA LYS A 59 -0.46 10.31 -5.07
C LYS A 59 0.08 11.26 -6.13
N ILE A 60 1.17 11.98 -5.86
CA ILE A 60 1.80 12.89 -6.82
C ILE A 60 2.36 12.10 -8.01
N VAL A 61 3.12 11.03 -7.75
CA VAL A 61 3.67 10.15 -8.80
C VAL A 61 2.53 9.57 -9.64
N ASN A 62 1.48 9.06 -8.98
CA ASN A 62 0.30 8.56 -9.66
C ASN A 62 -0.38 9.67 -10.50
N LYS A 63 -0.50 10.90 -10.00
CA LYS A 63 -1.09 12.01 -10.77
C LYS A 63 -0.28 12.35 -12.02
N ILE A 64 1.05 12.39 -11.91
CA ILE A 64 1.96 12.63 -13.04
C ILE A 64 1.82 11.50 -14.07
N TYR A 65 1.73 10.26 -13.59
CA TYR A 65 1.51 9.10 -14.43
C TYR A 65 0.16 9.14 -15.15
N GLN A 66 -0.93 9.33 -14.41
CA GLN A 66 -2.28 9.44 -14.97
C GLN A 66 -2.30 10.50 -16.06
N LYS A 67 -1.72 11.68 -15.81
CA LYS A 67 -1.61 12.74 -16.81
C LYS A 67 -0.84 12.32 -18.07
N ARG A 68 0.24 11.54 -17.95
CA ARG A 68 0.99 11.02 -19.11
C ARG A 68 0.18 9.99 -19.90
N ILE A 69 -0.58 9.13 -19.21
CA ILE A 69 -1.44 8.13 -19.87
C ILE A 69 -2.67 8.78 -20.49
N GLU A 70 -3.29 9.75 -19.82
CA GLU A 70 -4.47 10.50 -20.29
C GLU A 70 -4.22 11.14 -21.66
N VAL A 71 -3.06 11.78 -21.84
CA VAL A 71 -2.64 12.35 -23.13
C VAL A 71 -2.58 11.30 -24.24
N LYS A 72 -2.31 10.05 -23.89
CA LYS A 72 -2.28 8.90 -24.81
C LYS A 72 -3.47 7.95 -24.58
N ASN A 73 -4.56 8.39 -23.97
CA ASN A 73 -5.60 7.47 -23.50
C ASN A 73 -6.38 6.87 -24.67
N ASN A 74 -6.78 7.72 -25.62
CA ASN A 74 -7.69 7.38 -26.72
C ASN A 74 -6.95 7.24 -28.06
N GLY A 75 -5.83 6.50 -28.04
CA GLY A 75 -5.11 6.17 -29.27
C GLY A 75 -5.91 5.11 -30.06
N TYR A 76 -6.07 5.32 -31.36
CA TYR A 76 -6.68 4.36 -32.29
C TYR A 76 -8.13 3.94 -31.93
N GLY A 77 -8.84 4.73 -31.12
CA GLY A 77 -10.21 4.41 -30.69
C GLY A 77 -10.30 3.46 -29.49
N PHE A 78 -9.16 3.09 -28.90
CA PHE A 78 -9.09 2.30 -27.67
C PHE A 78 -9.06 3.22 -26.45
N ASP A 79 -10.13 3.25 -25.66
CA ASP A 79 -10.18 3.98 -24.38
C ASP A 79 -9.63 3.11 -23.25
N TYR A 80 -8.32 3.25 -23.02
CA TYR A 80 -7.59 2.43 -22.05
C TYR A 80 -8.21 2.47 -20.65
N PHE A 81 -8.60 3.64 -20.14
CA PHE A 81 -9.15 3.74 -18.79
C PHE A 81 -10.54 3.12 -18.66
N SER A 82 -11.38 3.30 -19.67
CA SER A 82 -12.71 2.68 -19.70
C SER A 82 -12.61 1.15 -19.70
N GLU A 83 -11.77 0.60 -20.58
CA GLU A 83 -11.57 -0.85 -20.70
C GLU A 83 -10.92 -1.46 -19.46
N LEU A 84 -9.91 -0.80 -18.90
CA LEU A 84 -9.27 -1.22 -17.65
C LEU A 84 -10.29 -1.24 -16.49
N ASN A 85 -11.23 -0.29 -16.45
CA ASN A 85 -12.23 -0.23 -15.40
C ASN A 85 -13.23 -1.39 -15.52
N ILE A 86 -13.67 -1.71 -16.74
CA ILE A 86 -14.50 -2.90 -17.01
C ILE A 86 -13.77 -4.17 -16.59
N TYR A 87 -12.49 -4.34 -16.99
CA TYR A 87 -11.66 -5.48 -16.60
C TYR A 87 -11.52 -5.62 -15.08
N LYS A 88 -11.34 -4.50 -14.36
CA LYS A 88 -11.27 -4.51 -12.88
C LYS A 88 -12.59 -4.90 -12.23
N LYS A 89 -13.73 -4.45 -12.77
CA LYS A 89 -15.06 -4.83 -12.27
C LYS A 89 -15.34 -6.31 -12.48
N MET A 90 -14.92 -6.87 -13.60
CA MET A 90 -14.97 -8.32 -13.84
C MET A 90 -14.12 -9.10 -12.82
N ARG A 91 -12.91 -8.61 -12.52
CA ARG A 91 -11.96 -9.34 -11.64
C ARG A 91 -12.24 -9.17 -10.15
N LYS A 92 -12.94 -8.10 -9.74
CA LYS A 92 -13.40 -7.88 -8.37
C LYS A 92 -14.89 -8.20 -8.29
N GLN A 93 -15.25 -9.35 -7.72
CA GLN A 93 -16.63 -9.84 -7.54
C GLN A 93 -17.56 -8.95 -6.69
N ASP A 94 -17.18 -7.70 -6.40
CA ASP A 94 -17.97 -6.70 -5.66
C ASP A 94 -17.93 -5.38 -6.43
N ALA A 95 -18.67 -5.32 -7.55
CA ALA A 95 -18.93 -4.07 -8.24
C ALA A 95 -20.21 -3.45 -7.66
N LYS A 96 -20.07 -2.33 -6.93
CA LYS A 96 -21.21 -1.45 -6.70
C LYS A 96 -21.76 -0.98 -8.05
N ASP A 97 -23.08 -0.89 -8.13
CA ASP A 97 -23.80 -0.54 -9.34
C ASP A 97 -23.65 0.97 -9.61
N ASP A 98 -22.57 1.33 -10.29
CA ASP A 98 -22.18 2.72 -10.57
C ASP A 98 -22.57 3.18 -12.00
N GLY A 99 -23.45 2.45 -12.70
CA GLY A 99 -23.87 2.78 -14.08
C GLY A 99 -22.82 2.50 -15.17
N ILE A 100 -21.78 1.73 -14.87
CA ILE A 100 -20.75 1.27 -15.83
C ILE A 100 -21.09 -0.15 -16.25
N LEU A 101 -20.95 -0.48 -17.54
CA LEU A 101 -21.23 -1.82 -18.09
C LEU A 101 -20.54 -2.91 -17.27
N TYR A 102 -21.33 -3.74 -16.60
CA TYR A 102 -20.85 -4.88 -15.82
C TYR A 102 -20.72 -6.10 -16.73
N VAL A 103 -19.53 -6.70 -16.75
CA VAL A 103 -19.24 -7.92 -17.50
C VAL A 103 -18.89 -9.00 -16.48
N PRO A 104 -19.77 -10.00 -16.26
CA PRO A 104 -19.63 -10.94 -15.16
C PRO A 104 -18.52 -11.98 -15.40
N GLU A 105 -18.22 -12.30 -16.65
CA GLU A 105 -17.28 -13.38 -17.01
C GLU A 105 -16.16 -12.92 -17.94
N TYR A 106 -15.03 -13.63 -17.88
CA TYR A 106 -13.87 -13.41 -18.76
C TYR A 106 -14.19 -13.70 -20.23
N SER A 107 -15.02 -14.71 -20.51
CA SER A 107 -15.54 -15.07 -21.84
C SER A 107 -16.26 -13.89 -22.50
N ASP A 108 -17.19 -13.27 -21.78
CA ASP A 108 -17.96 -12.12 -22.24
C ASP A 108 -17.05 -10.90 -22.48
N TRP A 109 -16.08 -10.68 -21.58
CA TRP A 109 -15.11 -9.60 -21.73
C TRP A 109 -14.23 -9.82 -22.96
N LYS A 110 -13.73 -11.05 -23.17
CA LYS A 110 -12.95 -11.45 -24.34
C LYS A 110 -13.73 -11.20 -25.63
N ALA A 111 -14.98 -11.67 -25.71
CA ALA A 111 -15.83 -11.46 -26.89
C ALA A 111 -16.07 -9.97 -27.18
N ARG A 112 -16.20 -9.15 -26.14
CA ARG A 112 -16.35 -7.70 -26.25
C ARG A 112 -15.08 -7.02 -26.81
N ILE A 113 -13.90 -7.36 -26.27
CA ILE A 113 -12.62 -6.82 -26.75
C ILE A 113 -12.42 -7.19 -28.22
N GLN A 114 -12.66 -8.45 -28.59
CA GLN A 114 -12.61 -8.88 -29.98
C GLN A 114 -13.57 -8.07 -30.83
N LYS A 115 -14.86 -8.01 -30.49
CA LYS A 115 -15.87 -7.27 -31.27
C LYS A 115 -15.53 -5.80 -31.49
N ASN A 116 -15.00 -5.12 -30.46
CA ASN A 116 -14.77 -3.68 -30.51
C ASN A 116 -13.46 -3.30 -31.22
N TYR A 117 -12.46 -4.17 -31.14
CA TYR A 117 -11.09 -3.86 -31.58
C TYR A 117 -10.59 -4.78 -32.70
N ASP A 118 -11.45 -5.65 -33.25
CA ASP A 118 -11.10 -6.60 -34.33
C ASP A 118 -10.42 -5.92 -35.51
N LYS A 119 -11.01 -4.81 -36.00
CA LYS A 119 -10.47 -4.06 -37.15
C LYS A 119 -9.17 -3.34 -36.84
N GLN A 120 -8.88 -3.11 -35.56
CA GLN A 120 -7.69 -2.37 -35.14
C GLN A 120 -6.50 -3.31 -34.98
N LYS A 121 -6.71 -4.63 -34.84
CA LYS A 121 -5.63 -5.62 -34.74
C LYS A 121 -4.71 -5.64 -35.97
N GLU A 122 -5.27 -5.37 -37.14
CA GLU A 122 -4.53 -5.29 -38.42
C GLU A 122 -3.68 -4.01 -38.54
N ASN A 123 -3.88 -3.05 -37.63
CA ASN A 123 -3.09 -1.83 -37.61
C ASN A 123 -1.83 -2.03 -36.75
N GLU A 124 -0.68 -2.11 -37.40
CA GLU A 124 0.64 -2.24 -36.76
C GLU A 124 0.89 -1.14 -35.71
N ASP A 125 0.44 0.09 -35.97
CA ASP A 125 0.59 1.20 -35.04
C ASP A 125 -0.26 1.03 -33.77
N PHE A 126 -1.41 0.36 -33.87
CA PHE A 126 -2.24 0.03 -32.71
C PHE A 126 -1.57 -1.03 -31.83
N CYS A 127 -1.03 -2.09 -32.44
CA CYS A 127 -0.26 -3.11 -31.74
C CYS A 127 0.98 -2.49 -31.07
N HIS A 128 1.72 -1.64 -31.77
CA HIS A 128 2.83 -0.90 -31.19
C HIS A 128 2.41 0.03 -30.04
N PHE A 129 1.24 0.66 -30.14
CA PHE A 129 0.68 1.49 -29.07
C PHE A 129 0.38 0.69 -27.80
N LEU A 130 -0.21 -0.50 -27.90
CA LEU A 130 -0.45 -1.39 -26.75
C LEU A 130 0.85 -1.84 -26.09
N ILE A 131 1.83 -2.24 -26.91
CA ILE A 131 3.18 -2.64 -26.44
C ILE A 131 3.87 -1.45 -25.75
N GLN A 132 3.80 -0.25 -26.33
CA GLN A 132 4.40 0.95 -25.76
C GLN A 132 3.76 1.28 -24.42
N LYS A 133 2.43 1.18 -24.31
CA LYS A 133 1.74 1.33 -23.02
C LYS A 133 2.25 0.31 -22.02
N LYS A 134 2.29 -0.99 -22.34
CA LYS A 134 2.78 -2.04 -21.42
C LYS A 134 4.17 -1.69 -20.88
N ARG A 135 5.09 -1.30 -21.78
CA ARG A 135 6.46 -0.88 -21.40
C ARG A 135 6.48 0.35 -20.50
N ASP A 136 5.64 1.35 -20.76
CA ASP A 136 5.53 2.54 -19.92
C ASP A 136 5.06 2.16 -18.50
N ILE A 137 4.09 1.25 -18.37
CA ILE A 137 3.59 0.76 -17.07
C ILE A 137 4.67 -0.02 -16.31
N GLU A 138 5.37 -0.92 -16.99
CA GLU A 138 6.46 -1.70 -16.41
C GLU A 138 7.66 -0.83 -15.98
N ASN A 139 8.01 0.16 -16.80
CA ASN A 139 9.05 1.13 -16.46
C ASN A 139 8.68 1.93 -15.22
N MET A 140 7.42 2.35 -15.08
CA MET A 140 6.96 3.06 -13.89
C MET A 140 6.98 2.16 -12.65
N LYS A 141 6.57 0.89 -12.78
CA LYS A 141 6.68 -0.10 -11.69
C LYS A 141 8.13 -0.22 -11.20
N LYS A 142 9.09 -0.39 -12.14
CA LYS A 142 10.52 -0.46 -11.82
C LYS A 142 11.03 0.83 -11.17
N GLN A 143 10.60 2.00 -11.66
CA GLN A 143 10.99 3.28 -11.05
C GLN A 143 10.50 3.41 -9.60
N VAL A 144 9.25 3.05 -9.31
CA VAL A 144 8.72 3.09 -7.94
C VAL A 144 9.48 2.11 -7.04
N GLU A 145 9.75 0.90 -7.52
CA GLU A 145 10.53 -0.10 -6.78
C GLU A 145 11.94 0.42 -6.45
N ILE A 146 12.64 0.98 -7.43
CA ILE A 146 13.99 1.56 -7.27
C ILE A 146 13.99 2.78 -6.35
N ILE A 147 13.04 3.71 -6.51
CA ILE A 147 12.99 4.97 -5.73
C ILE A 147 12.54 4.71 -4.28
N SER A 148 11.73 3.68 -4.04
CA SER A 148 11.20 3.40 -2.71
C SER A 148 12.30 3.06 -1.70
N ILE A 149 13.34 2.32 -2.10
CA ILE A 149 14.41 1.87 -1.21
C ILE A 149 15.23 3.04 -0.64
N PRO A 150 15.80 3.96 -1.46
CA PRO A 150 16.47 5.14 -0.94
C PRO A 150 15.57 6.03 -0.09
N LEU A 151 14.28 6.13 -0.42
CA LEU A 151 13.35 6.96 0.32
C LEU A 151 13.07 6.41 1.73
N VAL A 152 12.97 5.08 1.88
CA VAL A 152 12.88 4.42 3.19
C VAL A 152 14.11 4.71 4.04
N LEU A 153 15.30 4.59 3.43
CA LEU A 153 16.57 4.87 4.10
C LEU A 153 16.64 6.34 4.55
N LEU A 154 16.31 7.28 3.67
CA LEU A 154 16.31 8.71 3.97
C LEU A 154 15.32 9.06 5.08
N ALA A 155 14.12 8.48 5.08
CA ALA A 155 13.15 8.67 6.15
C ALA A 155 13.66 8.12 7.50
N ALA A 156 14.32 6.96 7.49
CA ALA A 156 14.94 6.40 8.69
C ALA A 156 16.10 7.29 9.20
N THR A 157 16.94 7.82 8.31
CA THR A 157 18.04 8.72 8.68
C THR A 157 17.52 10.04 9.27
N LEU A 158 16.54 10.68 8.62
CA LEU A 158 15.90 11.89 9.14
C LEU A 158 15.22 11.66 10.49
N PHE A 159 14.64 10.47 10.69
CA PHE A 159 14.10 10.11 11.99
C PHE A 159 15.19 10.10 13.06
N PHE A 160 16.33 9.45 12.81
CA PHE A 160 17.42 9.43 13.78
C PHE A 160 17.95 10.82 14.11
N GLU A 161 18.19 11.66 13.10
CA GLU A 161 18.67 13.03 13.31
C GLU A 161 17.67 13.89 14.11
N LEU A 162 16.37 13.81 13.78
CA LEU A 162 15.34 14.62 14.43
C LEU A 162 14.93 14.07 15.81
N ALA A 163 14.88 12.75 15.99
CA ALA A 163 14.47 12.11 17.22
C ALA A 163 15.56 12.17 18.30
N GLN A 164 16.85 12.04 17.91
CA GLN A 164 17.97 12.24 18.84
C GLN A 164 17.99 13.64 19.45
N TRP A 165 17.38 14.63 18.79
CA TRP A 165 17.43 16.02 19.25
C TRP A 165 16.47 16.35 20.41
N LYS A 166 15.50 15.48 20.73
CA LYS A 166 14.49 15.77 21.76
C LYS A 166 14.25 14.68 22.81
N VAL A 167 14.62 13.41 22.55
CA VAL A 167 14.31 12.29 23.46
C VAL A 167 15.44 11.25 23.42
N GLU A 168 15.97 10.86 24.59
CA GLU A 168 16.84 9.68 24.71
C GLU A 168 16.01 8.40 24.51
N PHE A 169 16.01 7.90 23.27
CA PHE A 169 15.50 6.57 22.93
C PHE A 169 16.55 5.51 23.30
N SER A 170 16.10 4.40 23.89
CA SER A 170 16.98 3.23 24.04
C SER A 170 17.25 2.58 22.68
N ARG A 171 18.32 1.78 22.58
CA ARG A 171 18.67 1.06 21.34
C ARG A 171 17.53 0.15 20.88
N GLU A 172 16.83 -0.49 21.81
CA GLU A 172 15.70 -1.39 21.54
C GLU A 172 14.47 -0.62 21.03
N GLU A 173 14.15 0.51 21.68
CA GLU A 173 13.04 1.38 21.26
C GLU A 173 13.29 1.92 19.85
N ALA A 174 14.50 2.40 19.56
CA ALA A 174 14.87 2.89 18.23
C ALA A 174 14.77 1.80 17.15
N GLY A 175 15.19 0.57 17.45
CA GLY A 175 15.08 -0.57 16.54
C GLY A 175 13.63 -0.89 16.16
N ILE A 176 12.72 -0.88 17.14
CA ILE A 176 11.29 -1.10 16.91
C ILE A 176 10.72 0.00 16.00
N VAL A 177 11.14 1.25 16.18
CA VAL A 177 10.64 2.36 15.35
C VAL A 177 11.03 2.20 13.89
N ILE A 178 12.30 1.87 13.62
CA ILE A 178 12.79 1.68 12.26
C ILE A 178 12.03 0.54 11.58
N LEU A 179 11.86 -0.59 12.28
CA LEU A 179 11.12 -1.73 11.74
C LEU A 179 9.68 -1.37 11.39
N ALA A 180 8.99 -0.61 12.25
CA ALA A 180 7.64 -0.16 11.99
C ALA A 180 7.55 0.80 10.80
N MET A 181 8.51 1.72 10.64
CA MET A 181 8.56 2.61 9.46
C MET A 181 8.83 1.83 8.17
N VAL A 182 9.83 0.94 8.19
CA VAL A 182 10.17 0.09 7.04
C VAL A 182 8.97 -0.75 6.64
N PHE A 183 8.30 -1.38 7.61
CA PHE A 183 7.10 -2.18 7.36
C PHE A 183 5.95 -1.33 6.79
N GLY A 184 5.69 -0.16 7.38
CA GLY A 184 4.64 0.76 6.91
C GLY A 184 4.86 1.19 5.46
N ILE A 185 6.09 1.58 5.11
CA ILE A 185 6.43 1.97 3.74
C ILE A 185 6.35 0.75 2.79
N ALA A 186 6.86 -0.41 3.21
CA ALA A 186 6.79 -1.64 2.42
C ALA A 186 5.33 -2.01 2.07
N VAL A 187 4.38 -1.85 3.00
CA VAL A 187 2.95 -2.07 2.73
C VAL A 187 2.42 -1.11 1.66
N VAL A 188 2.79 0.17 1.70
CA VAL A 188 2.32 1.13 0.69
C VAL A 188 2.96 0.83 -0.67
N VAL A 189 4.27 0.54 -0.71
CA VAL A 189 4.98 0.12 -1.92
C VAL A 189 4.35 -1.13 -2.52
N ALA A 190 4.05 -2.15 -1.70
CA ALA A 190 3.40 -3.37 -2.16
C ALA A 190 2.03 -3.10 -2.78
N ARG A 191 1.22 -2.22 -2.17
CA ARG A 191 -0.08 -1.81 -2.74
C ARG A 191 0.07 -1.13 -4.09
N ASP A 192 1.04 -0.22 -4.22
CA ASP A 192 1.29 0.46 -5.49
C ASP A 192 1.78 -0.56 -6.54
N ILE A 193 2.76 -1.41 -6.22
CA ILE A 193 3.27 -2.47 -7.11
C ILE A 193 2.14 -3.41 -7.57
N GLN A 194 1.24 -3.80 -6.68
CA GLN A 194 0.09 -4.64 -7.02
C GLN A 194 -0.82 -3.92 -8.03
N ARG A 195 -1.09 -2.63 -7.85
CA ARG A 195 -1.88 -1.84 -8.80
C ARG A 195 -1.22 -1.77 -10.18
N TRP A 196 0.10 -1.60 -10.25
CA TRP A 196 0.85 -1.59 -11.51
C TRP A 196 0.81 -2.96 -12.21
N ARG A 197 0.89 -4.04 -11.43
CA ARG A 197 0.75 -5.41 -11.92
C ARG A 197 -0.62 -5.63 -12.57
N GLU A 198 -1.71 -5.25 -11.92
CA GLU A 198 -3.07 -5.38 -12.48
C GLU A 198 -3.20 -4.67 -13.85
N GLN A 199 -2.55 -3.52 -14.01
CA GLN A 199 -2.58 -2.77 -15.28
C GLN A 199 -1.76 -3.43 -16.39
N ALA A 200 -0.64 -4.05 -16.05
CA ALA A 200 0.19 -4.79 -16.99
C ALA A 200 -0.50 -6.08 -17.44
N GLU A 201 -1.09 -6.82 -16.49
CA GLU A 201 -1.88 -8.04 -16.77
C GLU A 201 -3.07 -7.73 -17.68
N PHE A 202 -3.79 -6.63 -17.45
CA PHE A 202 -4.86 -6.19 -18.36
C PHE A 202 -4.38 -6.00 -19.81
N LEU A 203 -3.25 -5.32 -20.02
CA LEU A 203 -2.73 -5.10 -21.37
C LEU A 203 -2.24 -6.40 -22.02
N GLU A 204 -1.66 -7.29 -21.23
CA GLU A 204 -1.24 -8.61 -21.69
C GLU A 204 -2.44 -9.46 -22.12
N ASP A 205 -3.51 -9.49 -21.32
CA ASP A 205 -4.75 -10.19 -21.66
C ASP A 205 -5.39 -9.60 -22.93
N VAL A 206 -5.42 -8.26 -23.09
CA VAL A 206 -5.94 -7.62 -24.31
C VAL A 206 -5.13 -8.04 -25.53
N MET A 207 -3.80 -8.00 -25.45
CA MET A 207 -2.91 -8.41 -26.56
C MET A 207 -3.13 -9.88 -26.91
N GLN A 208 -3.18 -10.77 -25.91
CA GLN A 208 -3.42 -12.19 -26.12
C GLN A 208 -4.79 -12.45 -26.76
N VAL A 209 -5.84 -11.75 -26.32
CA VAL A 209 -7.19 -11.88 -26.89
C VAL A 209 -7.24 -11.52 -28.38
N LEU A 210 -6.43 -10.54 -28.78
CA LEU A 210 -6.30 -10.10 -30.18
C LEU A 210 -5.47 -11.10 -31.01
N GLU A 211 -4.41 -11.69 -30.44
CA GLU A 211 -3.58 -12.72 -31.08
C GLU A 211 -4.29 -14.09 -31.20
N ASP A 212 -4.99 -14.54 -30.15
CA ASP A 212 -5.70 -15.83 -30.10
C ASP A 212 -6.71 -16.00 -31.25
N LYS A 213 -7.28 -14.90 -31.76
CA LYS A 213 -8.24 -14.96 -32.87
C LYS A 213 -7.57 -15.43 -34.17
N GLU A 214 -6.34 -14.99 -34.45
CA GLU A 214 -5.64 -15.38 -35.69
C GLU A 214 -5.34 -16.87 -35.71
N GLN A 215 -4.89 -17.45 -34.59
CA GLN A 215 -4.64 -18.89 -34.52
C GLN A 215 -5.92 -19.70 -34.74
N ASN A 216 -7.04 -19.26 -34.17
CA ASN A 216 -8.31 -19.95 -34.34
C ASN A 216 -8.90 -19.81 -35.76
N GLU A 217 -8.74 -18.66 -36.42
CA GLU A 217 -9.13 -18.47 -37.82
C GLU A 217 -8.23 -19.26 -38.79
N TYR A 218 -6.93 -19.32 -38.53
CA TYR A 218 -5.97 -20.11 -39.31
C TYR A 218 -6.31 -21.60 -39.28
N ILE A 219 -6.52 -22.16 -38.08
CA ILE A 219 -6.90 -23.58 -37.88
C ILE A 219 -8.26 -23.88 -38.54
N ALA A 220 -9.22 -22.95 -38.49
CA ALA A 220 -10.53 -23.12 -39.13
C ALA A 220 -10.48 -23.01 -40.68
N SER A 221 -9.42 -22.42 -41.25
CA SER A 221 -9.23 -22.30 -42.70
C SER A 221 -8.46 -23.47 -43.31
N GLU A 222 -7.71 -24.22 -42.50
CA GLU A 222 -6.96 -25.42 -42.91
C GLU A 222 -7.72 -26.75 -42.66
N GLY A 223 -8.87 -26.72 -41.98
CA GLY A 223 -9.72 -27.90 -41.70
C GLY A 223 -10.95 -27.97 -42.58
#